data_AF-A0A151JXR6-F1
#
_entry.id   AF-A0A151JXR6-F1
#
_cell.length_a   1.000
_cell.length_b   1.000
_cell.length_c   1.000
_cell.angle_alpha   90.00
_cell.angle_beta   90.00
_cell.angle_gamma   90.00
#
_symmetry.space_group_name_H-M   'P 1'
#
loop_
_entity.id
_entity.type
_entity.pdbx_description
1 polymer ?
#
loop_
_entity_poly.entity_id
_entity_poly.type
_entity_poly.pdbx_seq_one_letter_code
_entity_poly.pdbx_strand_id
1 'polypeptide(L)'
;MEKLQFEFTVVASTKDEKTNITAISSINTEEGKKYVLPAEFRHIGYHKKLMKTENYSKLKNTLKIRHQKRRVWIKMTKELKDIYIDEDQNL
;
A
#
# COMPACT_ATOMS: atom_id res chain seq x y z
N MET A 1 8.42 7.22 -13.16
CA MET A 1 7.37 7.63 -12.19
C MET A 1 7.97 8.28 -10.93
N GLU A 2 7.39 9.39 -10.45
CA GLU A 2 7.92 10.14 -9.29
C GLU A 2 7.19 9.81 -7.97
N LYS A 3 5.89 9.56 -8.05
CA LYS A 3 5.04 9.14 -6.92
C LYS A 3 4.01 8.10 -7.36
N LEU A 4 3.60 7.27 -6.40
CA LEU A 4 2.50 6.33 -6.58
C LEU A 4 1.45 6.57 -5.51
N GLN A 5 0.18 6.39 -5.84
CA GLN A 5 -0.91 6.47 -4.90
C GLN A 5 -1.30 5.07 -4.43
N PHE A 6 -1.15 4.81 -3.15
CA PHE A 6 -1.54 3.54 -2.54
C PHE A 6 -2.91 3.67 -1.89
N GLU A 7 -3.83 2.77 -2.22
CA GLU A 7 -5.09 2.61 -1.51
C GLU A 7 -4.91 1.59 -0.39
N PHE A 8 -4.95 2.08 0.85
CA PHE A 8 -4.88 1.26 2.04
C PHE A 8 -6.28 0.97 2.55
N THR A 9 -6.50 -0.25 3.03
CA THR A 9 -7.74 -0.67 3.65
C THR A 9 -7.47 -1.51 4.91
N VAL A 10 -8.36 -1.46 5.88
CA VAL A 10 -8.32 -2.35 7.04
C VAL A 10 -9.20 -3.56 6.78
N VAL A 11 -8.62 -4.75 6.78
CA VAL A 11 -9.33 -6.02 6.61
C VAL A 11 -9.12 -6.93 7.83
N ALA A 12 -9.96 -7.95 7.98
CA ALA A 12 -9.72 -8.99 8.96
C ALA A 12 -8.45 -9.76 8.59
N SER A 13 -7.70 -10.19 9.61
CA SER A 13 -6.53 -11.03 9.41
C SER A 13 -6.95 -12.38 8.83
N THR A 14 -6.15 -12.90 7.91
CA THR A 14 -6.33 -14.26 7.37
C THR A 14 -6.03 -15.35 8.40
N LYS A 15 -5.40 -14.99 9.53
CA LYS A 15 -5.07 -15.92 10.63
C LYS A 15 -6.13 -15.98 11.72
N ASP A 16 -6.87 -14.88 11.92
CA ASP A 16 -7.85 -14.74 13.01
C ASP A 16 -8.82 -13.59 12.69
N GLU A 17 -10.13 -13.85 12.75
CA GLU A 17 -11.18 -12.89 12.35
C GLU A 17 -11.32 -11.68 13.29
N LYS A 18 -10.72 -11.71 14.48
CA LYS A 18 -10.78 -10.61 15.46
C LYS A 18 -9.70 -9.56 15.20
N THR A 19 -8.59 -9.97 14.59
CA THR A 19 -7.45 -9.07 14.38
C THR A 19 -7.64 -8.24 13.12
N ASN A 20 -7.55 -6.92 13.23
CA ASN A 20 -7.56 -6.01 12.09
C ASN A 20 -6.15 -5.80 11.56
N ILE A 21 -5.98 -5.93 10.25
CA ILE A 21 -4.72 -5.73 9.54
C ILE A 21 -4.88 -4.67 8.46
N THR A 22 -3.82 -3.91 8.22
CA THR A 22 -3.76 -3.00 7.06
C THR A 22 -3.35 -3.79 5.82
N ALA A 23 -4.00 -3.50 4.71
CA ALA A 23 -3.75 -4.10 3.41
C ALA A 23 -3.76 -3.03 2.31
N ILE A 24 -3.06 -3.29 1.21
CA ILE A 24 -3.03 -2.45 0.02
C ILE A 24 -3.98 -3.06 -1.02
N SER A 25 -5.06 -2.37 -1.36
CA SER A 25 -6.04 -2.85 -2.35
C SER A 25 -5.62 -2.53 -3.77
N SER A 26 -5.11 -1.31 -4.00
CA SER A 26 -4.69 -0.88 -5.32
C SER A 26 -3.56 0.16 -5.27
N ILE A 27 -2.83 0.25 -6.38
CA ILE A 27 -1.84 1.27 -6.65
C ILE A 27 -2.28 2.03 -7.88
N ASN A 28 -2.27 3.36 -7.80
CA ASN A 28 -2.58 4.25 -8.91
C ASN A 28 -1.33 5.04 -9.30
N THR A 29 -1.09 5.15 -10.60
CA THR A 29 -0.02 5.98 -11.17
C THR A 29 -0.47 7.42 -11.36
N GLU A 30 0.48 8.32 -11.60
CA GLU A 30 0.20 9.73 -11.93
C GLU A 30 -0.55 9.89 -13.24
N GLU A 31 -0.42 8.91 -14.15
CA GLU A 31 -1.14 8.82 -15.42
C GLU A 31 -2.60 8.34 -15.26
N GLY A 32 -3.03 8.03 -14.03
CA GLY A 32 -4.38 7.55 -13.75
C GLY A 32 -4.59 6.05 -13.97
N LYS A 33 -3.54 5.29 -14.33
CA LYS A 33 -3.61 3.83 -14.41
C LYS A 33 -3.76 3.25 -13.01
N LYS A 34 -4.69 2.29 -12.86
CA LYS A 34 -4.99 1.63 -11.59
C LYS A 34 -4.66 0.15 -11.67
N TYR A 35 -3.85 -0.30 -10.72
CA TYR A 35 -3.40 -1.68 -10.57
C TYR A 35 -3.97 -2.24 -9.28
N VAL A 36 -4.73 -3.34 -9.39
CA VAL A 36 -5.34 -4.00 -8.23
C VAL A 36 -4.44 -5.15 -7.81
N LEU A 37 -4.04 -5.17 -6.54
CA LEU A 37 -3.19 -6.24 -6.05
C LEU A 37 -4.01 -7.52 -5.88
N PRO A 38 -3.47 -8.71 -6.21
CA PRO A 38 -4.08 -9.98 -5.83
C PRO A 38 -4.19 -10.10 -4.31
N ALA A 39 -5.23 -10.77 -3.81
CA ALA A 39 -5.55 -10.85 -2.37
C ALA A 39 -4.36 -11.33 -1.52
N GLU A 40 -3.58 -12.24 -2.07
CA GLU A 40 -2.42 -12.90 -1.46
C GLU A 40 -1.27 -11.92 -1.15
N PHE A 41 -1.14 -10.85 -1.94
CA PHE A 41 -0.07 -9.86 -1.82
C PHE A 41 -0.52 -8.55 -1.16
N ARG A 42 -1.79 -8.43 -0.74
CA ARG A 42 -2.30 -7.17 -0.17
C ARG A 42 -1.79 -6.88 1.23
N HIS A 43 -1.43 -7.90 2.01
CA HIS A 43 -1.08 -7.72 3.42
C HIS A 43 0.13 -6.80 3.60
N ILE A 44 0.02 -5.77 4.46
CA ILE A 44 1.06 -4.74 4.60
C ILE A 44 2.43 -5.29 5.03
N GLY A 45 2.44 -6.42 5.74
CA GLY A 45 3.67 -7.13 6.14
C GLY A 45 4.56 -7.59 4.98
N TYR A 46 4.04 -7.71 3.76
CA TYR A 46 4.85 -7.96 2.55
C TYR A 46 5.53 -6.69 2.04
N HIS A 47 5.04 -5.52 2.43
CA HIS A 47 5.47 -4.20 1.96
C HIS A 47 6.36 -3.50 3.00
N LYS A 48 7.39 -4.19 3.48
CA LYS A 48 8.21 -3.75 4.64
C LYS A 48 8.87 -2.38 4.44
N LYS A 49 9.32 -2.06 3.22
CA LYS A 49 9.92 -0.74 2.92
C LYS A 49 8.87 0.37 2.96
N LEU A 50 7.64 0.10 2.51
CA LEU A 50 6.52 1.04 2.60
C LEU A 50 6.16 1.35 4.05
N MET A 51 6.21 0.33 4.93
CA MET A 51 5.95 0.50 6.37
C MET A 51 6.92 1.45 7.07
N LYS A 52 8.12 1.66 6.51
CA LYS A 52 9.12 2.59 7.07
C LYS A 52 8.88 4.05 6.68
N THR A 53 7.96 4.30 5.74
CA THR A 53 7.67 5.66 5.28
C THR A 53 6.89 6.44 6.33
N GLU A 54 7.17 7.74 6.44
CA GLU A 54 6.43 8.64 7.34
C GLU A 54 4.94 8.68 6.97
N ASN A 55 4.63 8.61 5.68
CA ASN A 55 3.26 8.55 5.16
C ASN A 55 2.49 7.36 5.73
N TYR A 56 3.12 6.18 5.79
CA TYR A 56 2.52 5.00 6.41
C TYR A 56 2.32 5.17 7.91
N SER A 57 3.31 5.71 8.64
CA SER A 57 3.19 5.95 10.08
C SER A 57 2.01 6.86 10.41
N LYS A 58 1.83 7.95 9.65
CA LYS A 58 0.66 8.84 9.77
C LYS A 58 -0.64 8.12 9.42
N LEU A 59 -0.63 7.34 8.33
CA LEU A 59 -1.79 6.57 7.88
C LEU A 59 -2.25 5.57 8.95
N LYS A 60 -1.33 4.78 9.53
CA LYS A 60 -1.62 3.78 10.56
C LYS A 60 -2.34 4.38 11.78
N ASN A 61 -1.98 5.60 12.16
CA ASN A 61 -2.65 6.31 13.26
C ASN A 61 -4.08 6.75 12.91
N THR A 62 -4.39 6.91 11.62
CA THR A 62 -5.72 7.34 11.15
C THR A 62 -6.62 6.18 10.71
N LEU A 63 -6.03 5.07 10.27
CA LEU A 63 -6.73 3.92 9.70
C LEU A 63 -6.94 2.84 10.77
N LYS A 64 -7.95 3.02 11.63
CA LYS A 64 -8.20 2.14 12.79
C LYS A 64 -9.41 1.24 12.64
N ILE A 65 -10.38 1.64 11.82
CA ILE A 65 -11.69 0.97 11.71
C ILE A 65 -11.68 0.01 10.52
N ARG A 66 -12.28 -1.18 10.69
CA ARG A 66 -12.43 -2.18 9.63
C ARG A 66 -13.19 -1.59 8.44
N HIS A 67 -12.81 -1.99 7.23
CA HIS A 67 -13.34 -1.50 5.95
C HIS A 67 -13.08 -0.03 5.65
N GLN A 68 -12.45 0.73 6.57
CA GLN A 68 -11.96 2.06 6.27
C GLN A 68 -10.93 1.98 5.16
N LYS A 69 -11.00 2.94 4.23
CA LYS A 69 -10.09 3.06 3.09
C LYS A 69 -9.47 4.44 3.06
N ARG A 70 -8.21 4.53 2.64
CA ARG A 70 -7.54 5.81 2.42
C ARG A 70 -6.53 5.70 1.30
N ARG A 71 -6.55 6.69 0.42
CA ARG A 71 -5.58 6.83 -0.66
C ARG A 71 -4.50 7.82 -0.25
N VAL A 72 -3.25 7.46 -0.46
CA VAL A 72 -2.10 8.31 -0.11
C VAL A 72 -1.09 8.29 -1.23
N TRP A 73 -0.71 9.47 -1.70
CA TRP A 73 0.42 9.66 -2.59
C TRP A 73 1.72 9.50 -1.79
N ILE A 74 2.60 8.62 -2.25
CA ILE A 74 3.90 8.34 -1.65
C ILE A 74 4.96 8.59 -2.72
N LYS A 75 5.96 9.41 -2.38
CA LYS A 75 7.10 9.68 -3.27
C LYS A 75 7.95 8.42 -3.40
N MET A 76 8.31 8.07 -4.63
CA MET A 76 9.11 6.87 -4.92
C MET A 76 10.58 7.13 -4.63
N THR A 77 11.01 6.76 -3.41
CA THR A 77 12.43 6.70 -3.04
C THR A 77 13.12 5.56 -3.79
N LYS A 78 14.46 5.57 -3.86
CA LYS A 78 15.24 4.51 -4.54
C LYS A 78 14.84 3.11 -4.06
N GLU A 79 14.63 2.94 -2.76
CA GLU A 79 14.25 1.64 -2.18
C GLU A 79 12.82 1.19 -2.54
N LEU A 80 11.90 2.13 -2.81
CA LEU A 80 10.54 1.79 -3.22
C LEU A 80 10.48 1.53 -4.72
N LYS A 81 11.27 2.27 -5.51
CA LYS A 81 11.40 2.02 -6.96
C LYS A 81 11.84 0.60 -7.21
N ASP A 82 12.88 0.13 -6.53
CA ASP A 82 13.39 -1.24 -6.65
C ASP A 82 12.37 -2.36 -6.33
N ILE A 83 11.29 -2.04 -5.62
CA ILE A 83 10.25 -3.01 -5.24
C ILE A 83 9.03 -2.95 -6.15
N TYR A 84 8.62 -1.75 -6.55
CA TYR A 84 7.36 -1.52 -7.25
C TYR A 84 7.54 -1.14 -8.72
N ILE A 85 8.77 -0.86 -9.15
CA ILE A 85 9.06 -0.40 -10.51
C ILE A 85 10.19 -1.27 -11.06
N ASP A 86 9.95 -1.88 -12.22
CA ASP A 86 10.98 -2.65 -12.91
C ASP A 86 12.02 -1.74 -13.61
N GLU A 87 13.02 -2.35 -14.24
CA GLU A 87 14.09 -1.63 -14.97
C GLU A 87 13.55 -0.82 -16.16
N ASP A 88 12.44 -1.28 -16.76
CA ASP A 88 11.75 -0.64 -17.88
C ASP A 88 10.73 0.43 -17.45
N GLN A 89 10.69 0.76 -16.16
CA GLN A 89 9.77 1.72 -15.55
C GLN A 89 8.28 1.31 -15.53
N ASN A 90 7.97 0.02 -15.64
CA ASN A 90 6.63 -0.51 -15.44
C ASN A 90 6.35 -0.80 -13.95
N LEU A 91 5.05 -0.87 -13.62
CA LEU A 91 4.53 -1.20 -12.29
C LEU A 91 4.03 -2.64 -12.23
#